data_AF-A0AA96PKK9-F1
#
_entry.id   AF-A0AA96PKK9-F1
#
_cell.length_a   1.000
_cell.length_b   1.000
_cell.length_c   1.000
_cell.angle_alpha   90.00
_cell.angle_beta   90.00
_cell.angle_gamma   90.00
#
_symmetry.space_group_name_H-M   'P 1'
#
loop_
_entity.id
_entity.type
_entity.pdbx_description
1 polymer ?
#
loop_
_entity_poly.entity_id
_entity_poly.type
_entity_poly.pdbx_seq_one_letter_code
_entity_poly.pdbx_strand_id
1 'polypeptide(L)'
;MNWTRIGIVGFVGLCGWAAWPKGNDATPPRPLLIRAALKQVDDPVIILGDSIVKRATFPRAVCGRPIVNAGIDGSTTSSGLDAMLTKALGGKQAAMVVVSLGLNDAAVPVNADSYRTNYLALLAALKSTAPRMAIATVTPAEAGKSDNARINDRAIDNYNALLPTIAGDAGASLVTIPSMPAKYTTDGVHLNDAGYAIWTKAVLGGVSEVLCKGK
;
A
#
# COMPACT_ATOMS: atom_id res chain seq x y z
N MET A 1 -27.79 45.69 59.97
CA MET A 1 -28.59 44.50 60.34
C MET A 1 -29.33 44.03 59.09
N ASN A 2 -29.03 42.81 58.65
CA ASN A 2 -29.56 41.97 57.55
C ASN A 2 -30.65 42.54 56.61
N TRP A 3 -30.34 42.72 55.31
CA TRP A 3 -30.49 41.80 54.17
C TRP A 3 -31.86 41.91 53.48
N THR A 4 -31.88 42.23 52.18
CA THR A 4 -32.38 41.32 51.13
C THR A 4 -32.02 41.79 49.72
N ARG A 5 -31.59 40.83 48.88
CA ARG A 5 -31.37 40.96 47.44
C ARG A 5 -32.69 40.77 46.68
N ILE A 6 -32.88 41.53 45.60
CA ILE A 6 -33.72 41.18 44.43
C ILE A 6 -32.85 41.62 43.24
N GLY A 7 -32.34 40.78 42.34
CA GLY A 7 -32.98 39.64 41.67
C GLY A 7 -33.45 40.10 40.29
N ILE A 8 -32.49 40.34 39.38
CA ILE A 8 -32.73 40.80 37.99
C ILE A 8 -33.46 39.69 37.22
N VAL A 9 -34.65 40.01 36.71
CA VAL A 9 -35.34 39.23 35.67
C VAL A 9 -34.86 39.76 34.32
N GLY A 10 -34.17 38.92 33.56
CA GLY A 10 -33.74 39.20 32.20
C GLY A 10 -33.95 37.97 31.33
N PHE A 11 -35.16 37.83 30.80
CA PHE A 11 -35.51 36.84 29.79
C PHE A 11 -34.95 37.33 28.45
N VAL A 12 -33.98 36.61 27.88
CA VAL A 12 -33.68 36.68 26.43
C VAL A 12 -33.56 35.25 25.94
N GLY A 13 -34.69 34.71 25.49
CA GLY A 13 -34.68 33.64 24.51
C GLY A 13 -34.75 34.27 23.12
N LEU A 14 -33.80 33.91 22.25
CA LEU A 14 -34.04 33.74 20.82
C LEU A 14 -32.82 33.06 20.16
N CYS A 15 -33.00 31.76 19.96
CA CYS A 15 -32.65 31.00 18.76
C CYS A 15 -31.42 31.44 17.96
N GLY A 16 -30.25 30.99 18.39
CA GLY A 16 -29.17 30.62 17.48
C GLY A 16 -29.11 29.11 17.35
N TRP A 17 -29.94 28.50 16.49
CA TRP A 17 -29.60 27.19 15.95
C TRP A 17 -28.42 27.40 15.01
N ALA A 18 -27.22 27.54 15.57
CA ALA A 18 -26.02 27.30 14.83
C ALA A 18 -26.10 25.84 14.40
N ALA A 19 -26.43 25.60 13.14
CA ALA A 19 -26.28 24.30 12.52
C ALA A 19 -24.79 23.94 12.64
N TRP A 20 -24.45 23.18 13.68
CA TRP A 20 -23.16 22.54 13.79
C TRP A 20 -23.01 21.71 12.52
N PRO A 21 -21.95 21.90 11.71
CA PRO A 21 -21.74 21.04 10.56
C PRO A 21 -21.64 19.63 11.12
N LYS A 22 -22.54 18.74 10.73
CA LYS A 22 -22.35 17.31 10.95
C LYS A 22 -21.00 16.99 10.32
N GLY A 23 -20.02 16.67 11.17
CA GLY A 23 -18.68 16.30 10.75
C GLY A 23 -18.81 15.27 9.64
N ASN A 24 -18.25 15.58 8.48
CA ASN A 24 -18.10 14.59 7.45
C ASN A 24 -16.95 13.70 7.96
N ASP A 25 -17.27 12.67 8.76
CA ASP A 25 -16.33 11.69 9.31
C ASP A 25 -15.74 10.78 8.21
N ALA A 26 -15.63 11.31 6.99
CA ALA A 26 -14.98 10.66 5.87
C ALA A 26 -13.50 10.54 6.20
N THR A 27 -13.07 9.30 6.42
CA THR A 27 -11.64 8.98 6.52
C THR A 27 -10.93 9.58 5.31
N PRO A 28 -9.81 10.32 5.48
CA PRO A 28 -9.13 10.94 4.37
C PRO A 28 -8.77 9.92 3.28
N PRO A 29 -8.88 10.27 1.98
CA PRO A 29 -8.45 9.42 0.89
C PRO A 29 -7.04 8.89 1.12
N ARG A 30 -6.85 7.58 0.87
CA ARG A 30 -5.59 6.88 1.12
C ARG A 30 -4.35 7.59 0.53
N PRO A 31 -4.38 8.17 -0.69
CA PRO A 31 -3.24 8.94 -1.23
C PRO A 31 -2.83 10.14 -0.37
N LEU A 32 -3.78 10.82 0.29
CA LEU A 32 -3.47 11.93 1.19
C LEU A 32 -2.75 11.45 2.45
N LEU A 33 -3.14 10.28 2.99
CA LEU A 33 -2.47 9.67 4.14
C LEU A 33 -1.04 9.23 3.79
N ILE A 34 -0.84 8.65 2.60
CA ILE A 34 0.50 8.27 2.09
C ILE A 34 1.38 9.52 1.97
N ARG A 35 0.87 10.58 1.33
CA ARG A 35 1.59 11.87 1.22
C ARG A 35 1.91 12.46 2.59
N ALA A 36 0.97 12.43 3.54
CA ALA A 36 1.21 12.92 4.89
C ALA A 36 2.33 12.13 5.58
N ALA A 37 2.33 10.80 5.50
CA ALA A 37 3.39 9.95 6.05
C ALA A 37 4.75 10.25 5.40
N LEU A 38 4.82 10.33 4.07
CA LEU A 38 6.05 10.63 3.34
C LEU A 38 6.62 12.01 3.63
N LYS A 39 5.78 13.00 3.98
CA LYS A 39 6.26 14.32 4.41
C LYS A 39 6.99 14.30 5.75
N GLN A 40 6.70 13.33 6.62
CA GLN A 40 7.24 13.25 7.98
C GLN A 40 8.53 12.44 8.11
N VAL A 41 8.97 11.82 7.02
CA VAL A 41 10.14 10.92 7.02
C VAL A 41 11.07 11.27 5.87
N ASP A 42 12.36 11.04 6.07
CA ASP A 42 13.38 11.16 5.03
C ASP A 42 14.00 9.81 4.72
N ASP A 43 14.45 9.66 3.48
CA ASP A 43 15.07 8.45 2.95
C ASP A 43 14.25 7.15 3.26
N PRO A 44 12.93 7.13 2.98
CA PRO A 44 12.05 6.02 3.39
C PRO A 44 12.19 4.79 2.49
N VAL A 45 11.93 3.61 3.06
CA VAL A 45 11.56 2.42 2.30
C VAL A 45 10.05 2.46 2.06
N ILE A 46 9.65 2.42 0.80
CA ILE A 46 8.23 2.50 0.42
C ILE A 46 7.79 1.15 -0.09
N ILE A 47 6.76 0.57 0.53
CA ILE A 47 6.11 -0.64 0.02
C ILE A 47 4.87 -0.18 -0.74
N LEU A 48 4.91 -0.25 -2.06
CA LEU A 48 3.89 0.23 -2.99
C LEU A 48 3.09 -0.96 -3.53
N GLY A 49 1.75 -0.85 -3.53
CA GLY A 49 0.94 -1.92 -4.07
C GLY A 49 -0.55 -1.75 -3.82
N ASP A 50 -1.24 -2.88 -3.71
CA ASP A 50 -2.68 -2.95 -3.64
C ASP A 50 -3.24 -3.14 -2.21
N SER A 51 -4.39 -3.81 -2.09
CA SER A 51 -5.03 -4.15 -0.82
C SER A 51 -4.18 -5.06 0.06
N ILE A 52 -3.34 -5.93 -0.53
CA ILE A 52 -2.43 -6.80 0.23
C ILE A 52 -1.42 -5.94 0.98
N VAL A 53 -0.79 -4.99 0.27
CA VAL A 53 0.12 -4.03 0.89
C VAL A 53 -0.63 -3.15 1.89
N LYS A 54 -1.80 -2.61 1.53
CA LYS A 54 -2.55 -1.69 2.40
C LYS A 54 -2.84 -2.29 3.78
N ARG A 55 -3.20 -3.57 3.83
CA ARG A 55 -3.57 -4.30 5.04
C ARG A 55 -2.37 -4.88 5.81
N ALA A 56 -1.16 -4.85 5.23
CA ALA A 56 0.05 -5.30 5.90
C ALA A 56 0.46 -4.37 7.05
N THR A 57 0.85 -4.96 8.18
CA THR A 57 1.49 -4.25 9.30
C THR A 57 3.00 -4.40 9.19
N PHE A 58 3.71 -3.27 9.18
CA PHE A 58 5.16 -3.21 9.12
C PHE A 58 5.74 -2.67 10.45
N PRO A 59 6.99 -3.04 10.80
CA PRO A 59 7.72 -2.31 11.82
C PRO A 59 7.92 -0.85 11.38
N ARG A 60 8.22 0.04 12.34
CA ARG A 60 8.43 1.46 12.04
C ARG A 60 9.58 1.72 11.06
N ALA A 61 10.60 0.86 11.08
CA ALA A 61 11.78 1.01 10.26
C ALA A 61 12.41 -0.36 9.92
N VAL A 62 13.17 -0.40 8.83
CA VAL A 62 14.07 -1.49 8.45
C VAL A 62 15.44 -0.90 8.16
N CYS A 63 16.47 -1.45 8.80
CA CYS A 63 17.86 -0.99 8.65
C CYS A 63 18.08 0.50 8.90
N GLY A 64 17.33 1.06 9.85
CA GLY A 64 17.39 2.47 10.23
C GLY A 64 16.60 3.41 9.33
N ARG A 65 15.91 2.88 8.30
CA ARG A 65 15.10 3.68 7.37
C ARG A 65 13.61 3.50 7.67
N PRO A 66 12.82 4.59 7.78
CA PRO A 66 11.38 4.49 8.01
C PRO A 66 10.69 3.69 6.91
N ILE A 67 9.70 2.87 7.28
CA ILE A 67 8.86 2.17 6.31
C ILE A 67 7.57 2.95 6.11
N VAL A 68 7.23 3.20 4.85
CA VAL A 68 5.93 3.75 4.49
C VAL A 68 5.13 2.71 3.71
N ASN A 69 4.00 2.31 4.28
CA ASN A 69 2.97 1.55 3.58
C ASN A 69 2.29 2.48 2.58
N ALA A 70 2.41 2.20 1.29
CA ALA A 70 1.78 2.92 0.19
C ALA A 70 0.78 2.05 -0.60
N GLY A 71 0.10 1.13 0.09
CA GLY A 71 -0.95 0.30 -0.50
C GLY A 71 -2.26 1.05 -0.74
N ILE A 72 -2.87 0.84 -1.91
CA ILE A 72 -4.17 1.39 -2.34
C ILE A 72 -5.05 0.24 -2.86
N ASP A 73 -6.22 0.04 -2.27
CA ASP A 73 -7.14 -1.04 -2.67
C ASP A 73 -7.44 -1.01 -4.18
N GLY A 74 -7.54 -2.20 -4.77
CA GLY A 74 -7.90 -2.37 -6.18
C GLY A 74 -6.82 -1.96 -7.19
N SER A 75 -5.65 -1.50 -6.75
CA SER A 75 -4.61 -1.04 -7.67
C SER A 75 -4.09 -2.17 -8.54
N THR A 76 -3.99 -1.86 -9.83
CA THR A 76 -3.35 -2.66 -10.89
C THR A 76 -2.01 -2.04 -11.28
N THR A 77 -1.27 -2.71 -12.16
CA THR A 77 -0.07 -2.15 -12.80
C THR A 77 -0.32 -0.85 -13.58
N SER A 78 -1.58 -0.57 -13.97
CA SER A 78 -1.97 0.61 -14.76
C SER A 78 -2.67 1.72 -13.95
N SER A 79 -2.71 1.62 -12.62
CA SER A 79 -3.47 2.55 -11.75
C SER A 79 -2.82 3.92 -11.51
N GLY A 80 -1.71 4.25 -12.19
CA GLY A 80 -1.02 5.53 -12.06
C GLY A 80 -0.34 5.75 -10.70
N LEU A 81 0.13 4.67 -10.07
CA LEU A 81 0.78 4.74 -8.76
C LEU A 81 2.11 5.50 -8.79
N ASP A 82 2.80 5.52 -9.93
CA ASP A 82 4.00 6.33 -10.19
C ASP A 82 3.72 7.84 -10.03
N ALA A 83 2.66 8.34 -10.66
CA ALA A 83 2.30 9.75 -10.61
C ALA A 83 1.85 10.14 -9.18
N MET A 84 1.09 9.26 -8.52
CA MET A 84 0.69 9.44 -7.12
C MET A 84 1.91 9.53 -6.21
N LEU A 85 2.84 8.58 -6.34
CA LEU A 85 4.03 8.51 -5.49
C LEU A 85 4.99 9.67 -5.74
N THR A 86 5.23 10.03 -7.00
CA THR A 86 6.05 11.18 -7.38
C THR A 86 5.53 12.47 -6.74
N LYS A 87 4.22 12.71 -6.83
CA LYS A 87 3.56 13.86 -6.20
C LYS A 87 3.63 13.81 -4.68
N ALA A 88 3.53 12.62 -4.09
CA ALA A 88 3.58 12.43 -2.65
C ALA A 88 4.97 12.69 -2.08
N LEU A 89 6.03 12.28 -2.79
CA LEU A 89 7.43 12.50 -2.43
C LEU A 89 7.86 13.96 -2.61
N GLY A 90 7.26 14.70 -3.54
CA GLY A 90 7.44 16.15 -3.64
C GLY A 90 8.90 16.56 -3.89
N GLY A 91 9.62 15.79 -4.71
CA GLY A 91 11.04 16.01 -5.02
C GLY A 91 12.02 15.24 -4.13
N LYS A 92 11.55 14.60 -3.04
CA LYS A 92 12.40 13.72 -2.22
C LYS A 92 12.64 12.38 -2.92
N GLN A 93 13.81 11.79 -2.67
CA GLN A 93 14.08 10.41 -3.08
C GLN A 93 13.77 9.43 -1.96
N ALA A 94 13.26 8.26 -2.33
CA ALA A 94 13.11 7.13 -1.44
C ALA A 94 14.42 6.32 -1.38
N ALA A 95 14.66 5.69 -0.24
CA ALA A 95 15.70 4.67 -0.08
C ALA A 95 15.61 3.58 -1.15
N MET A 96 14.38 3.11 -1.29
CA MET A 96 13.98 1.96 -2.05
C MET A 96 12.46 1.94 -2.18
N VAL A 97 11.98 1.46 -3.32
CA VAL A 97 10.56 1.11 -3.49
C VAL A 97 10.45 -0.39 -3.73
N VAL A 98 9.60 -1.06 -2.97
CA VAL A 98 9.16 -2.44 -3.25
C VAL A 98 7.78 -2.37 -3.87
N VAL A 99 7.63 -2.87 -5.09
CA VAL A 99 6.34 -2.91 -5.79
C VAL A 99 5.74 -4.31 -5.68
N SER A 100 4.49 -4.40 -5.22
CA SER A 100 3.71 -5.65 -5.18
C SER A 100 2.34 -5.39 -5.81
N LEU A 101 2.20 -5.81 -7.07
CA LEU A 101 1.01 -5.62 -7.91
C LEU A 101 0.82 -6.84 -8.82
N GLY A 102 -0.38 -7.01 -9.36
CA GLY A 102 -0.74 -8.10 -10.27
C GLY A 102 -1.95 -8.91 -9.82
N LEU A 103 -2.31 -8.85 -8.53
CA LEU A 103 -3.51 -9.50 -8.02
C LEU A 103 -4.77 -8.91 -8.66
N ASN A 104 -4.91 -7.58 -8.67
CA ASN A 104 -6.06 -6.94 -9.30
C ASN A 104 -6.00 -6.98 -10.83
N ASP A 105 -4.81 -7.03 -11.43
CA ASP A 105 -4.66 -7.28 -12.87
C ASP A 105 -5.25 -8.65 -13.24
N ALA A 106 -5.08 -9.66 -12.37
CA ALA A 106 -5.69 -10.98 -12.54
C ALA A 106 -7.20 -11.02 -12.23
N ALA A 107 -7.76 -9.95 -11.64
CA ALA A 107 -9.20 -9.80 -11.40
C ALA A 107 -9.97 -9.22 -12.61
N VAL A 108 -9.24 -8.74 -13.62
CA VAL A 108 -9.77 -8.17 -14.87
C VAL A 108 -9.08 -8.85 -16.07
N PRO A 109 -9.58 -8.76 -17.30
CA PRO A 109 -9.02 -9.52 -18.44
C PRO A 109 -7.72 -8.91 -19.01
N VAL A 110 -6.71 -8.65 -18.16
CA VAL A 110 -5.38 -8.17 -18.57
C VAL A 110 -4.52 -9.36 -19.00
N ASN A 111 -4.08 -9.36 -20.26
CA ASN A 111 -3.16 -10.39 -20.76
C ASN A 111 -1.72 -10.17 -20.24
N ALA A 112 -0.90 -11.21 -20.37
CA ALA A 112 0.47 -11.24 -19.85
C ALA A 112 1.39 -10.16 -20.47
N ASP A 113 1.22 -9.86 -21.76
CA ASP A 113 2.02 -8.84 -22.45
C ASP A 113 1.68 -7.42 -21.97
N SER A 114 0.38 -7.16 -21.76
CA SER A 114 -0.08 -5.87 -21.21
C SER A 114 0.39 -5.71 -19.77
N TYR A 115 0.30 -6.77 -18.96
CA TYR A 115 0.84 -6.78 -17.59
C TYR A 115 2.33 -6.44 -17.59
N ARG A 116 3.15 -7.12 -18.42
CA ARG A 116 4.58 -6.84 -18.54
C ARG A 116 4.85 -5.40 -18.96
N THR A 117 4.14 -4.91 -19.98
CA THR A 117 4.32 -3.55 -20.52
C THR A 117 4.00 -2.50 -19.46
N ASN A 118 2.87 -2.65 -18.76
CA ASN A 118 2.45 -1.74 -17.70
C ASN A 118 3.43 -1.75 -16.53
N TYR A 119 3.88 -2.94 -16.11
CA TYR A 119 4.83 -3.06 -15.01
C TYR A 119 6.17 -2.38 -15.32
N LEU A 120 6.70 -2.59 -16.53
CA LEU A 120 7.94 -1.94 -16.97
C LEU A 120 7.78 -0.42 -17.05
N ALA A 121 6.65 0.08 -17.56
CA ALA A 121 6.36 1.51 -17.60
C ALA A 121 6.30 2.13 -16.19
N LEU A 122 5.63 1.45 -15.24
CA LEU A 122 5.57 1.84 -13.84
C LEU A 122 6.97 1.94 -13.22
N LEU A 123 7.81 0.92 -13.39
CA LEU A 123 9.17 0.91 -12.83
C LEU A 123 10.07 1.97 -13.47
N ALA A 124 9.95 2.18 -14.78
CA ALA A 124 10.69 3.23 -15.48
C ALA A 124 10.34 4.62 -14.94
N ALA A 125 9.06 4.91 -14.72
CA ALA A 125 8.61 6.18 -14.15
C ALA A 125 9.12 6.39 -12.71
N LEU A 126 9.11 5.33 -11.90
CA LEU A 126 9.56 5.34 -10.51
C LEU A 126 11.08 5.48 -10.33
N LYS A 127 11.89 5.13 -11.35
CA LYS A 127 13.36 5.11 -11.29
C LYS A 127 13.95 6.46 -10.81
N SER A 128 13.32 7.57 -11.20
CA SER A 128 13.75 8.93 -10.82
C SER A 128 13.56 9.22 -9.32
N THR A 129 12.56 8.61 -8.71
CA THR A 129 12.19 8.81 -7.30
C THR A 129 12.79 7.75 -6.38
N ALA A 130 13.13 6.57 -6.91
CA ALA A 130 13.77 5.48 -6.18
C ALA A 130 14.75 4.72 -7.08
N PRO A 131 16.07 4.97 -6.98
CA PRO A 131 17.05 4.28 -7.82
C PRO A 131 17.16 2.79 -7.50
N ARG A 132 16.86 2.41 -6.25
CA ARG A 132 16.78 1.02 -5.80
C ARG A 132 15.33 0.57 -5.80
N MET A 133 15.05 -0.52 -6.48
CA MET A 133 13.70 -1.09 -6.54
C MET A 133 13.75 -2.59 -6.34
N ALA A 134 12.67 -3.13 -5.79
CA ALA A 134 12.39 -4.54 -5.88
C ALA A 134 10.94 -4.80 -6.27
N ILE A 135 10.69 -5.99 -6.79
CA ILE A 135 9.36 -6.46 -7.16
C ILE A 135 9.06 -7.71 -6.33
N ALA A 136 7.91 -7.75 -5.67
CA ALA A 136 7.43 -8.94 -4.98
C ALA A 136 6.55 -9.79 -5.88
N THR A 137 6.73 -11.11 -5.86
CA THR A 137 5.84 -12.03 -6.58
C THR A 137 4.40 -11.93 -6.06
N VAL A 138 3.44 -12.15 -6.95
CA VAL A 138 2.02 -12.10 -6.62
C VAL A 138 1.66 -13.31 -5.78
N THR A 139 0.98 -13.09 -4.65
CA THR A 139 0.50 -14.20 -3.82
C THR A 139 -0.71 -14.85 -4.52
N PRO A 140 -0.74 -16.18 -4.70
CA PRO A 140 -1.89 -16.86 -5.30
C PRO A 140 -3.17 -16.63 -4.50
N ALA A 141 -4.33 -16.71 -5.17
CA ALA A 141 -5.60 -16.79 -4.47
C ALA A 141 -5.79 -18.19 -3.87
N GLU A 142 -6.53 -18.26 -2.78
CA GLU A 142 -6.88 -19.51 -2.11
C GLU A 142 -8.26 -19.98 -2.57
N ALA A 143 -8.30 -21.16 -3.19
CA ALA A 143 -9.52 -21.76 -3.73
C ALA A 143 -10.58 -22.07 -2.65
N GLY A 144 -11.86 -22.05 -3.05
CA GLY A 144 -12.97 -22.47 -2.21
C GLY A 144 -13.46 -21.41 -1.22
N LYS A 145 -13.19 -20.13 -1.50
CA LYS A 145 -13.61 -18.98 -0.69
C LYS A 145 -14.28 -17.90 -1.53
N SER A 146 -15.00 -16.99 -0.87
CA SER A 146 -15.96 -16.08 -1.51
C SER A 146 -15.40 -15.22 -2.64
N ASP A 147 -14.17 -14.73 -2.50
CA ASP A 147 -13.57 -13.79 -3.45
C ASP A 147 -12.60 -14.45 -4.44
N ASN A 148 -12.26 -15.74 -4.25
CA ASN A 148 -11.32 -16.43 -5.14
C ASN A 148 -11.83 -16.49 -6.59
N ALA A 149 -13.14 -16.64 -6.79
CA ALA A 149 -13.76 -16.78 -8.11
C ALA A 149 -13.58 -15.54 -9.02
N ARG A 150 -13.21 -14.40 -8.44
CA ARG A 150 -12.92 -13.17 -9.19
C ARG A 150 -11.49 -13.13 -9.73
N ILE A 151 -10.61 -13.98 -9.23
CA ILE A 151 -9.18 -13.98 -9.56
C ILE A 151 -8.89 -15.11 -10.56
N ASN A 152 -8.18 -14.76 -11.63
CA ASN A 152 -7.66 -15.74 -12.57
C ASN A 152 -6.31 -16.28 -12.08
N ASP A 153 -6.33 -17.44 -11.42
CA ASP A 153 -5.11 -18.08 -10.89
C ASP A 153 -4.06 -18.35 -11.98
N ARG A 154 -4.50 -18.73 -13.19
CA ARG A 154 -3.60 -18.93 -14.33
C ARG A 154 -2.93 -17.63 -14.76
N ALA A 155 -3.61 -16.49 -14.63
CA ALA A 155 -2.98 -15.19 -14.89
C ALA A 155 -1.91 -14.90 -13.84
N ILE A 156 -2.15 -15.19 -12.56
CA ILE A 156 -1.15 -15.07 -11.49
C ILE A 156 0.08 -15.93 -11.79
N ASP A 157 -0.11 -17.19 -12.20
CA ASP A 157 1.01 -18.08 -12.57
C ASP A 157 1.84 -17.51 -13.72
N ASN A 158 1.18 -17.02 -14.77
CA ASN A 158 1.84 -16.38 -15.91
C ASN A 158 2.59 -15.11 -15.48
N TYR A 159 2.00 -14.27 -14.63
CA TYR A 159 2.64 -13.06 -14.13
C TYR A 159 3.87 -13.39 -13.30
N ASN A 160 3.77 -14.36 -12.38
CA ASN A 160 4.89 -14.81 -11.56
C ASN A 160 6.02 -15.41 -12.40
N ALA A 161 5.72 -16.07 -13.52
CA ALA A 161 6.74 -16.53 -14.47
C ALA A 161 7.45 -15.36 -15.20
N LEU A 162 6.77 -14.23 -15.41
CA LEU A 162 7.34 -13.04 -16.08
C LEU A 162 8.14 -12.12 -15.14
N LEU A 163 7.78 -12.09 -13.85
CA LEU A 163 8.37 -11.16 -12.88
C LEU A 163 9.90 -11.23 -12.76
N PRO A 164 10.59 -12.39 -12.84
CA PRO A 164 12.04 -12.44 -12.88
C PRO A 164 12.65 -11.67 -14.06
N THR A 165 12.07 -11.81 -15.25
CA THR A 165 12.52 -11.08 -16.45
C THR A 165 12.21 -9.59 -16.34
N ILE A 166 11.02 -9.23 -15.85
CA ILE A 166 10.66 -7.81 -15.60
C ILE A 166 11.64 -7.17 -14.61
N ALA A 167 12.00 -7.86 -13.53
CA ALA A 167 12.98 -7.39 -12.55
C ALA A 167 14.34 -7.17 -13.21
N GLY A 168 14.81 -8.14 -14.01
CA GLY A 168 16.06 -8.02 -14.77
C GLY A 168 16.08 -6.82 -15.72
N ASP A 169 15.04 -6.69 -16.55
CA ASP A 169 14.90 -5.62 -17.55
C ASP A 169 14.86 -4.22 -16.90
N ALA A 170 14.27 -4.10 -15.71
CA ALA A 170 14.19 -2.84 -14.97
C ALA A 170 15.41 -2.54 -14.08
N GLY A 171 16.35 -3.51 -13.96
CA GLY A 171 17.43 -3.46 -12.99
C GLY A 171 16.92 -3.36 -11.54
N ALA A 172 15.86 -4.10 -11.23
CA ALA A 172 15.26 -4.23 -9.91
C ALA A 172 15.60 -5.60 -9.30
N SER A 173 15.57 -5.70 -7.98
CA SER A 173 15.66 -7.00 -7.29
C SER A 173 14.33 -7.74 -7.34
N LEU A 174 14.35 -9.06 -7.25
CA LEU A 174 13.16 -9.89 -7.11
C LEU A 174 13.01 -10.35 -5.66
N VAL A 175 11.81 -10.18 -5.10
CA VAL A 175 11.40 -10.75 -3.81
C VAL A 175 10.43 -11.88 -4.10
N THR A 176 10.89 -13.12 -3.94
CA THR A 176 10.02 -14.29 -4.05
C THR A 176 9.24 -14.48 -2.75
N ILE A 177 7.92 -14.32 -2.82
CA ILE A 177 7.03 -14.72 -1.74
C ILE A 177 7.02 -16.25 -1.69
N PRO A 178 7.31 -16.87 -0.53
CA PRO A 178 7.35 -18.32 -0.42
C PRO A 178 5.95 -18.92 -0.55
N SER A 179 5.88 -20.24 -0.77
CA SER A 179 4.62 -20.98 -0.78
C SER A 179 3.85 -20.74 0.51
N MET A 180 2.58 -20.38 0.37
CA MET A 180 1.69 -20.14 1.50
C MET A 180 1.13 -21.46 2.04
N PRO A 181 1.00 -21.63 3.36
CA PRO A 181 0.33 -22.79 3.95
C PRO A 181 -1.17 -22.73 3.64
N ALA A 182 -1.89 -23.86 3.74
CA ALA A 182 -3.34 -23.83 3.63
C ALA A 182 -3.99 -22.91 4.70
N LYS A 183 -5.13 -22.31 4.35
CA LYS A 183 -5.92 -21.38 5.16
C LYS A 183 -5.17 -20.09 5.51
N TYR A 184 -4.44 -19.52 4.56
CA TYR A 184 -3.66 -18.28 4.73
C TYR A 184 -4.44 -17.01 4.38
N THR A 185 -5.65 -17.13 3.83
CA THR A 185 -6.52 -15.98 3.51
C THR A 185 -7.76 -15.95 4.40
N THR A 186 -8.45 -14.81 4.42
CA THR A 186 -9.77 -14.66 5.05
C THR A 186 -10.90 -14.96 4.07
N ASP A 187 -10.79 -14.48 2.83
CA ASP A 187 -11.84 -14.50 1.81
C ASP A 187 -11.42 -15.17 0.48
N GLY A 188 -10.24 -15.76 0.44
CA GLY A 188 -9.65 -16.34 -0.79
C GLY A 188 -8.61 -15.44 -1.43
N VAL A 189 -8.47 -14.19 -0.98
CA VAL A 189 -7.57 -13.20 -1.59
C VAL A 189 -6.73 -12.50 -0.52
N HIS A 190 -7.38 -11.95 0.49
CA HIS A 190 -6.71 -11.15 1.51
C HIS A 190 -6.12 -12.03 2.61
N LEU A 191 -4.82 -11.84 2.86
CA LEU A 191 -4.07 -12.61 3.85
C LEU A 191 -4.68 -12.44 5.24
N ASN A 192 -4.67 -13.51 6.03
CA ASN A 192 -4.86 -13.44 7.47
C ASN A 192 -3.51 -13.20 8.18
N ASP A 193 -3.52 -13.19 9.50
CA ASP A 193 -2.31 -12.94 10.30
C ASP A 193 -1.16 -13.91 9.99
N ALA A 194 -1.45 -15.18 9.75
CA ALA A 194 -0.45 -16.18 9.39
C ALA A 194 0.13 -15.92 7.99
N GLY A 195 -0.72 -15.58 7.01
CA GLY A 195 -0.27 -15.18 5.67
C GLY A 195 0.59 -13.91 5.72
N TYR A 196 0.19 -12.90 6.50
CA TYR A 196 0.98 -11.68 6.66
C TYR A 196 2.30 -11.89 7.37
N ALA A 197 2.38 -12.80 8.34
CA ALA A 197 3.65 -13.13 9.01
C ALA A 197 4.69 -13.64 8.01
N ILE A 198 4.26 -14.44 7.03
CA ILE A 198 5.11 -14.97 5.97
C ILE A 198 5.44 -13.89 4.93
N TRP A 199 4.40 -13.23 4.42
CA TRP A 199 4.54 -12.24 3.35
C TRP A 199 5.42 -11.05 3.78
N THR A 200 5.16 -10.46 4.95
CA THR A 200 5.93 -9.33 5.47
C THR A 200 7.38 -9.74 5.75
N LYS A 201 7.62 -10.95 6.26
CA LYS A 201 8.99 -11.45 6.47
C LYS A 201 9.76 -11.55 5.16
N ALA A 202 9.15 -12.06 4.09
CA ALA A 202 9.78 -12.14 2.78
C ALA A 202 10.10 -10.75 2.20
N VAL A 203 9.12 -9.83 2.23
CA VAL A 203 9.29 -8.45 1.77
C VAL A 203 10.42 -7.73 2.52
N LEU A 204 10.44 -7.79 3.84
CA LEU A 204 11.49 -7.15 4.64
C LEU A 204 12.85 -7.84 4.49
N GLY A 205 12.88 -9.15 4.25
CA GLY A 205 14.10 -9.88 3.90
C GLY A 205 14.72 -9.35 2.61
N GLY A 206 13.92 -9.22 1.54
CA GLY A 206 14.38 -8.67 0.26
C GLY A 206 14.85 -7.22 0.36
N VAL A 207 14.16 -6.38 1.14
CA VAL A 207 14.66 -5.03 1.47
C VAL A 207 16.00 -5.10 2.17
N SER A 208 16.15 -6.03 3.11
CA SER A 208 17.35 -6.12 3.93
C SER A 208 18.58 -6.56 3.13
N GLU A 209 18.39 -7.46 2.17
CA GLU A 209 19.45 -7.91 1.27
C GLU A 209 20.02 -6.79 0.39
N VAL A 210 19.21 -5.77 0.07
CA VAL A 210 19.60 -4.65 -0.78
C VAL A 210 20.19 -3.50 0.04
N LEU A 211 19.58 -3.17 1.18
CA LEU A 211 19.92 -1.95 1.93
C LEU A 211 20.85 -2.16 3.12
N CYS A 212 21.04 -3.40 3.58
CA CYS A 212 21.68 -3.66 4.88
C CYS A 212 23.01 -4.40 4.77
N LYS A 213 23.40 -4.81 3.55
CA LYS A 213 24.75 -5.31 3.29
C LYS A 213 25.75 -4.15 3.41
N GLY A 214 26.68 -4.26 4.37
CA GLY A 214 27.68 -3.22 4.68
C GLY A 214 27.60 -2.63 6.08
N LYS A 215 26.83 -3.24 7.00
CA LYS A 215 27.01 -3.10 8.45
C LYS A 215 27.56 -4.38 9.04
#